data_AF-A0A2W6IAZ7-F1
#
_entry.id   AF-A0A2W6IAZ7-F1
#
_cell.length_a   1.000
_cell.length_b   1.000
_cell.length_c   1.000
_cell.angle_alpha   90.00
_cell.angle_beta   90.00
_cell.angle_gamma   90.00
#
_symmetry.space_group_name_H-M   'P 1'
#
loop_
_entity.id
_entity.type
_entity.pdbx_description
1 polymer ?
#
loop_
_entity_poly.entity_id
_entity_poly.type
_entity_poly.pdbx_seq_one_letter_code
_entity_poly.pdbx_strand_id
1 'polypeptide(L)'
;MRHAGDSNGELRELLLCVEDRFALDGRGLVLAPDVPLPPGGHIPALTVIVERPDGTRLLAEAELRLDHFRPGGYKLVVCLPALKKADVPVGSRVWRT
;
A
#
# COMPACT_ATOMS: atom_id res chain seq x y z
N MET A 1 -26.89 14.76 20.04
CA MET A 1 -27.08 13.30 19.99
C MET A 1 -25.76 12.71 19.55
N ARG A 2 -25.07 11.99 20.45
CA ARG A 2 -23.76 11.39 20.20
C ARG A 2 -23.99 9.96 19.70
N HIS A 3 -23.39 9.60 18.57
CA HIS A 3 -23.10 8.20 18.23
C HIS A 3 -21.57 8.16 18.09
N ALA A 4 -20.85 7.63 19.09
CA ALA A 4 -20.44 6.22 19.16
C ALA A 4 -19.68 5.86 17.86
N GLY A 5 -18.35 5.88 17.80
CA GLY A 5 -17.43 5.30 18.77
C GLY A 5 -17.22 3.83 18.46
N ASP A 6 -16.83 3.50 17.22
CA ASP A 6 -16.37 2.15 16.87
C ASP A 6 -14.92 1.98 17.29
N SER A 7 -14.76 1.63 18.55
CA SER A 7 -13.54 1.09 19.13
C SER A 7 -13.44 -0.38 18.74
N ASN A 8 -12.78 -0.69 17.62
CA ASN A 8 -12.08 -1.96 17.48
C ASN A 8 -10.62 -1.66 17.16
N GLY A 9 -9.81 -1.53 18.21
CA GLY A 9 -8.38 -1.28 18.15
C GLY A 9 -7.61 -2.51 17.68
N GLU A 10 -7.87 -2.98 16.46
CA GLU A 10 -6.80 -3.65 15.73
C GLU A 10 -5.73 -2.59 15.48
N LEU A 11 -4.58 -2.75 16.12
CA LEU A 11 -3.38 -1.97 15.78
C LEU A 11 -3.00 -2.32 14.34
N ARG A 12 -3.61 -1.65 13.38
CA ARG A 12 -3.28 -1.77 11.97
C ARG A 12 -2.02 -0.98 11.71
N GLU A 13 -0.99 -1.68 11.28
CA GLU A 13 0.29 -1.08 10.93
C GLU A 13 0.11 -0.29 9.63
N LEU A 14 0.38 1.01 9.66
CA LEU A 14 0.44 1.83 8.45
C LEU A 14 1.65 1.36 7.64
N LEU A 15 1.42 0.81 6.44
CA LEU A 15 2.49 0.40 5.55
C LEU A 15 3.10 1.60 4.82
N LEU A 16 2.25 2.47 4.27
CA LEU A 16 2.69 3.68 3.59
C LEU A 16 1.56 4.70 3.36
N CYS A 17 1.99 5.95 3.14
CA CYS A 17 1.20 7.00 2.50
C CYS A 17 1.54 7.05 1.00
N VAL A 18 0.53 7.13 0.14
CA VAL A 18 0.71 7.14 -1.31
C VAL A 18 1.10 8.54 -1.77
N GLU A 19 2.39 8.76 -1.95
CA GLU A 19 2.93 10.01 -2.51
C GLU A 19 3.10 9.93 -4.03
N ASP A 20 3.42 8.74 -4.58
CA ASP A 20 3.49 8.48 -6.02
C ASP A 20 2.95 7.09 -6.36
N ARG A 21 2.48 6.92 -7.61
CA ARG A 21 1.94 5.67 -8.14
C ARG A 21 2.10 5.53 -9.65
N PHE A 22 2.55 4.36 -10.08
CA PHE A 22 2.72 4.04 -11.49
C PHE A 22 2.13 2.67 -11.83
N ALA A 23 1.56 2.56 -13.03
CA ALA A 23 1.06 1.29 -13.53
C ALA A 23 2.18 0.62 -14.32
N LEU A 24 2.47 -0.64 -14.00
CA LEU A 24 3.40 -1.46 -14.77
C LEU A 24 2.61 -2.57 -15.46
N ASP A 25 2.80 -2.69 -16.76
CA ASP A 25 2.13 -3.74 -17.53
C ASP A 25 2.54 -5.13 -17.01
N GLY A 26 1.55 -6.02 -16.89
CA GLY A 26 1.72 -7.34 -16.27
C GLY A 26 1.96 -7.36 -14.75
N ARG A 27 2.02 -6.21 -14.05
CA ARG A 27 2.22 -6.14 -12.58
C ARG A 27 1.14 -5.35 -11.83
N GLY A 28 0.33 -4.57 -12.55
CA GLY A 28 -0.72 -3.73 -11.95
C GLY A 28 -0.16 -2.43 -11.38
N LEU A 29 -0.80 -1.92 -10.32
CA LEU A 29 -0.42 -0.65 -9.70
C LEU A 29 0.74 -0.83 -8.72
N VAL A 30 1.79 -0.05 -8.88
CA VAL A 30 2.96 -0.05 -7.99
C VAL A 30 3.00 1.25 -7.19
N LEU A 31 3.23 1.10 -5.88
CA LEU A 31 3.45 2.16 -4.92
C LEU A 31 4.91 2.04 -4.44
N ALA A 32 5.65 3.14 -4.48
CA ALA A 32 7.07 3.16 -4.08
C ALA A 32 7.23 3.98 -2.79
N PRO A 33 7.09 3.35 -1.61
CA PRO A 33 7.39 4.03 -0.36
C PRO A 33 8.91 4.16 -0.18
N ASP A 34 9.38 5.29 0.35
CA ASP A 34 10.78 5.50 0.71
C ASP A 34 11.03 4.94 2.14
N VAL A 35 10.72 3.65 2.33
CA VAL A 35 10.87 2.96 3.62
C VAL A 35 12.05 1.97 3.59
N PRO A 36 12.81 1.87 4.70
CA PRO A 36 13.89 0.90 4.82
C PRO A 36 13.34 -0.53 4.79
N LEU A 37 14.10 -1.41 4.14
CA LEU A 37 13.73 -2.79 3.92
C LEU A 37 13.81 -3.62 5.21
N PRO A 38 12.80 -4.43 5.54
CA PRO A 38 12.98 -5.47 6.54
C PRO A 38 13.96 -6.54 5.99
N PRO A 39 14.80 -7.15 6.85
CA PRO A 39 15.74 -8.18 6.43
C PRO A 39 14.99 -9.45 5.99
N GLY A 40 15.13 -9.85 4.72
CA GLY A 40 14.52 -11.06 4.14
C GLY A 40 13.78 -10.77 2.83
N GLY A 41 14.42 -11.09 1.70
CA GLY A 41 14.10 -10.58 0.35
C GLY A 41 12.83 -11.09 -0.35
N HIS A 42 11.84 -11.62 0.38
CA HIS A 42 10.53 -11.93 -0.20
C HIS A 42 9.47 -11.93 0.88
N ILE A 43 8.53 -11.00 0.82
CA ILE A 43 7.42 -10.95 1.76
C ILE A 43 6.17 -11.44 1.01
N PRO A 44 5.44 -12.46 1.53
CA PRO A 44 4.28 -13.02 0.86
C PRO A 44 3.20 -11.97 0.59
N ALA A 45 2.29 -12.32 -0.32
CA ALA A 45 1.06 -11.56 -0.53
C ALA A 45 0.35 -11.33 0.82
N LEU A 46 -0.10 -10.12 1.04
CA LEU A 46 -0.77 -9.72 2.26
C LEU A 46 -2.00 -8.89 1.93
N THR A 47 -3.08 -9.13 2.68
CA THR A 47 -4.28 -8.33 2.56
C THR A 47 -4.02 -6.93 3.16
N VAL A 48 -4.34 -5.89 2.41
CA VAL A 48 -4.25 -4.50 2.83
C VAL A 48 -5.60 -3.82 2.76
N ILE A 49 -5.72 -2.75 3.53
CA ILE A 49 -6.79 -1.78 3.38
C ILE A 49 -6.22 -0.52 2.77
N VAL A 50 -6.79 -0.11 1.63
CA VAL A 50 -6.53 1.19 1.03
C VAL A 50 -7.62 2.15 1.50
N GLU A 51 -7.23 3.16 2.27
CA GLU A 51 -8.07 4.29 2.65
C GLU A 51 -7.79 5.45 1.69
N ARG A 52 -8.81 5.85 0.94
CA ARG A 52 -8.74 6.95 -0.02
C ARG A 52 -8.84 8.31 0.69
N PRO A 53 -8.42 9.43 0.06
CA PRO A 53 -8.50 10.75 0.66
C PRO A 53 -9.92 11.21 1.02
N ASP A 54 -10.94 10.67 0.34
CA ASP A 54 -12.35 10.93 0.65
C ASP A 54 -12.88 10.13 1.86
N GLY A 55 -12.03 9.32 2.50
CA GLY A 55 -12.35 8.47 3.65
C GLY A 55 -12.95 7.11 3.29
N THR A 56 -13.22 6.83 2.00
CA THR A 56 -13.68 5.50 1.57
C THR A 56 -12.55 4.48 1.65
N ARG A 57 -12.91 3.21 1.84
CA ARG A 57 -11.96 2.12 2.07
C ARG A 57 -12.24 0.94 1.17
N LEU A 58 -11.19 0.25 0.74
CA LEU A 58 -11.29 -1.01 0.01
C LEU A 58 -10.22 -1.99 0.49
N LEU A 59 -10.56 -3.29 0.47
CA LEU A 59 -9.64 -4.39 0.71
C LEU A 59 -8.96 -4.78 -0.61
N ALA A 60 -7.68 -5.09 -0.55
CA ALA A 60 -6.92 -5.57 -1.69
C ALA A 60 -5.81 -6.54 -1.28
N GLU A 61 -5.45 -7.44 -2.19
CA GLU A 61 -4.22 -8.22 -2.07
C GLU A 61 -3.03 -7.38 -2.55
N ALA A 62 -2.00 -7.31 -1.71
CA ALA A 62 -0.78 -6.60 -2.00
C ALA A 62 0.41 -7.56 -2.02
N GLU A 63 1.32 -7.35 -2.98
CA GLU A 63 2.62 -8.00 -3.01
C GLU A 63 3.70 -7.00 -2.60
N LEU A 64 4.54 -7.38 -1.65
CA LEU A 64 5.70 -6.59 -1.26
C LEU A 64 6.94 -7.11 -1.98
N ARG A 65 7.56 -6.26 -2.79
CA ARG A 65 8.68 -6.65 -3.65
C ARG A 65 9.89 -5.77 -3.43
N LEU A 66 11.06 -6.38 -3.57
CA LEU A 66 12.32 -5.67 -3.58
C LEU A 66 12.80 -5.47 -5.02
N ASP A 67 12.60 -4.26 -5.54
CA ASP A 67 12.94 -3.94 -6.93
C ASP A 67 14.17 -3.02 -6.97
N HIS A 68 15.07 -3.25 -7.95
CA HIS A 68 16.26 -2.44 -8.16
C HIS A 68 15.98 -1.29 -9.12
N PHE A 69 16.06 -0.06 -8.63
CA PHE A 69 15.88 1.16 -9.42
C PHE A 69 17.24 1.80 -9.76
N ARG A 70 17.42 2.27 -10.99
CA ARG A 70 18.63 2.97 -11.44
C ARG A 70 18.31 4.40 -11.92
N PRO A 71 19.03 5.44 -11.43
CA PRO A 71 19.92 5.40 -10.24
C PRO A 71 19.10 5.24 -8.95
N GLY A 72 19.67 4.70 -7.87
CA GLY A 72 19.00 4.71 -6.55
C GLY A 72 19.00 3.41 -5.75
N GLY A 73 19.41 2.28 -6.33
CA GLY A 73 19.54 1.03 -5.59
C GLY A 73 18.20 0.32 -5.37
N TYR A 74 18.18 -0.60 -4.40
CA TYR A 74 17.01 -1.44 -4.13
C TYR A 74 15.97 -0.68 -3.29
N LYS A 75 14.69 -0.74 -3.69
CA LYS A 75 13.56 -0.16 -2.97
C LYS A 75 12.49 -1.21 -2.70
N LEU A 76 11.83 -1.09 -1.55
CA LEU A 76 10.59 -1.82 -1.29
C LEU A 76 9.48 -1.20 -2.13
N VAL A 77 8.73 -2.01 -2.85
CA VAL A 77 7.56 -1.58 -3.60
C VAL A 77 6.35 -2.41 -3.19
N VAL A 78 5.20 -1.77 -3.16
CA VAL A 78 3.90 -2.42 -2.92
C VAL A 78 3.17 -2.50 -4.24
N CYS A 79 2.96 -3.71 -4.73
CA CYS A 79 2.18 -3.97 -5.93
C CYS A 79 0.75 -4.33 -5.52
N LEU A 80 -0.22 -3.76 -6.22
CA LEU A 80 -1.66 -4.02 -6.07
C LEU A 80 -2.17 -4.50 -7.44
N PRO A 81 -2.00 -5.79 -7.78
CA PRO A 81 -2.18 -6.29 -9.15
C PRO A 81 -3.58 -6.06 -9.71
N ALA A 82 -4.60 -6.12 -8.85
CA ALA A 82 -6.00 -5.97 -9.21
C ALA A 82 -6.47 -4.50 -9.28
N LEU A 83 -5.66 -3.53 -8.84
CA LEU A 83 -6.05 -2.13 -8.73
C LEU A 83 -5.47 -1.26 -9.84
N LYS A 84 -6.16 -0.16 -10.12
CA LYS A 84 -5.75 0.88 -11.08
C LYS A 84 -5.48 2.19 -10.35
N LYS A 85 -4.85 3.15 -11.05
CA LYS A 85 -4.55 4.48 -10.49
C LYS A 85 -5.78 5.22 -9.93
N ALA A 86 -6.98 4.98 -10.48
CA ALA A 86 -8.20 5.59 -10.01
C ALA A 86 -8.66 5.04 -8.64
N ASP A 87 -8.30 3.79 -8.34
CA ASP A 87 -8.69 3.14 -7.09
C ASP A 87 -7.86 3.58 -5.89
N VAL A 88 -6.66 4.11 -6.16
CA VAL A 88 -5.69 4.54 -5.15
C VAL A 88 -5.18 5.95 -5.47
N PRO A 89 -5.95 7.02 -5.21
CA PRO A 89 -5.48 8.40 -5.40
C PRO A 89 -4.22 8.74 -4.58
N VAL A 90 -3.49 9.79 -4.97
CA VAL A 90 -2.40 10.34 -4.13
C VAL A 90 -3.02 10.84 -2.84
N GLY A 91 -2.32 10.64 -1.72
CA GLY A 91 -2.83 10.89 -0.38
C GLY A 91 -3.60 9.72 0.23
N SER A 92 -3.79 8.61 -0.50
CA SER A 92 -4.32 7.38 0.09
C SER A 92 -3.36 6.83 1.15
N ARG A 93 -3.89 6.07 2.11
CA ARG A 93 -3.12 5.35 3.13
C ARG A 93 -3.32 3.85 2.96
N VAL A 94 -2.24 3.09 3.03
CA VAL A 94 -2.27 1.63 2.93
C VAL A 94 -1.96 1.04 4.30
N TRP A 95 -2.88 0.24 4.82
CA TRP A 95 -2.81 -0.36 6.15
C TRP A 95 -2.71 -1.87 6.03
N ARG A 96 -1.86 -2.48 6.85
CA ARG A 96 -1.83 -3.93 7.04
C ARG A 96 -3.04 -4.37 7.86
N THR A 97 -3.72 -5.43 7.41
CA THR A 97 -4.75 -6.11 8.20
C THR A 97 -4.12 -7.06 9.20
#